data_AF-A0A349P9V1-F1
#
_entry.id   AF-A0A349P9V1-F1
#
_cell.length_a   1.000
_cell.length_b   1.000
_cell.length_c   1.000
_cell.angle_alpha   90.00
_cell.angle_beta   90.00
_cell.angle_gamma   90.00
#
_symmetry.space_group_name_H-M   'P 1'
#
loop_
_entity.id
_entity.type
_entity.pdbx_description
1 polymer ?
#
loop_
_entity_poly.entity_id
_entity_poly.type
_entity_poly.pdbx_seq_one_letter_code
_entity_poly.pdbx_strand_id
1 'polypeptide(L)'
;MKSIIMALAALMAQPAASAAGEPDLEIKGYLSAWTQDCGGASCSLPVPGQGNHPVLLRLPLPLAPGEVSTVRASENLNLGEGLEISAGISFYAICPYGGAPGTCAGRYFQAQVTLSGPAGAFCASALNAPDFSPFPVLMCAGVSAGGRRFGLTLHRQPL
;
A
#
# COMPACT_ATOMS: atom_id res chain seq x y z
N MET A 1 8.23 -31.00 -65.24
CA MET A 1 9.13 -30.26 -64.32
C MET A 1 8.26 -29.32 -63.49
N LYS A 2 7.72 -29.86 -62.41
CA LYS A 2 6.74 -29.24 -61.51
C LYS A 2 7.22 -29.57 -60.10
N SER A 3 6.97 -28.65 -59.18
CA SER A 3 7.17 -28.79 -57.73
C SER A 3 8.61 -28.54 -57.27
N ILE A 4 8.80 -27.44 -56.55
CA ILE A 4 9.64 -27.24 -55.35
C ILE A 4 9.74 -25.70 -55.14
N ILE A 5 8.63 -25.02 -54.86
CA ILE A 5 8.65 -23.66 -54.27
C ILE A 5 7.37 -23.51 -53.44
N MET A 6 7.31 -24.13 -52.26
CA MET A 6 6.29 -23.82 -51.23
C MET A 6 6.62 -24.59 -49.93
N ALA A 7 7.74 -24.27 -49.29
CA ALA A 7 8.06 -24.85 -47.98
C ALA A 7 8.98 -23.99 -47.11
N LEU A 8 8.99 -22.65 -47.28
CA LEU A 8 9.90 -21.77 -46.53
C LEU A 8 9.23 -20.56 -45.86
N ALA A 9 7.94 -20.65 -45.54
CA ALA A 9 7.19 -19.58 -44.86
C ALA A 9 6.65 -19.97 -43.47
N ALA A 10 6.86 -21.21 -43.00
CA ALA A 10 6.26 -21.73 -41.78
C ALA A 10 7.17 -21.73 -40.53
N LEU A 11 8.41 -21.21 -40.62
CA LEU A 11 9.40 -21.34 -39.53
C LEU A 11 9.62 -20.09 -38.66
N MET A 12 8.82 -19.03 -38.82
CA MET A 12 9.00 -17.77 -38.06
C MET A 12 7.90 -17.51 -37.01
N ALA A 13 7.05 -18.48 -36.70
CA ALA A 13 6.16 -18.38 -35.54
C ALA A 13 6.94 -18.74 -34.27
N GLN A 14 7.78 -17.82 -33.79
CA GLN A 14 8.30 -17.92 -32.43
C GLN A 14 7.09 -17.93 -31.48
N PRO A 15 7.00 -18.87 -30.53
CA PRO A 15 6.02 -18.76 -29.46
C PRO A 15 6.32 -17.44 -28.75
N ALA A 16 5.36 -16.52 -28.76
CA ALA A 16 5.42 -15.36 -27.89
C ALA A 16 5.64 -15.91 -26.50
N ALA A 17 6.84 -15.71 -25.95
CA ALA A 17 7.10 -15.96 -24.55
C ALA A 17 6.11 -15.07 -23.82
N SER A 18 5.01 -15.67 -23.35
CA SER A 18 4.08 -15.01 -22.46
C SER A 18 4.94 -14.62 -21.28
N ALA A 19 5.25 -13.32 -21.16
CA ALA A 19 5.83 -12.75 -19.98
C ALA A 19 4.82 -13.01 -18.86
N ALA A 20 4.95 -14.16 -18.20
CA ALA A 20 4.16 -14.50 -17.04
C ALA A 20 4.52 -13.44 -16.00
N GLY A 21 3.64 -12.43 -15.85
CA GLY A 21 3.82 -11.39 -14.85
C GLY A 21 3.97 -12.03 -13.48
N GLU A 22 4.80 -11.43 -12.63
CA GLU A 22 4.83 -11.81 -11.22
C GLU A 22 3.41 -11.65 -10.64
N PRO A 23 2.92 -12.61 -9.84
CA PRO A 23 1.58 -12.51 -9.28
C PRO A 23 1.47 -11.24 -8.42
N ASP A 24 0.31 -10.58 -8.50
CA ASP A 24 0.01 -9.44 -7.63
C ASP A 24 0.24 -9.80 -6.17
N LEU A 25 0.83 -8.87 -5.43
CA LEU A 25 0.95 -8.98 -3.98
C LEU A 25 -0.41 -8.69 -3.34
N GLU A 26 -0.98 -9.68 -2.67
CA GLU A 26 -2.16 -9.46 -1.83
C GLU A 26 -1.75 -8.65 -0.58
N ILE A 27 -2.44 -7.53 -0.38
CA ILE A 27 -2.30 -6.66 0.78
C ILE A 27 -3.55 -6.83 1.62
N LYS A 28 -3.41 -7.47 2.78
CA LYS A 28 -4.52 -7.84 3.65
C LYS A 28 -4.24 -7.54 5.11
N GLY A 29 -5.03 -6.64 5.68
CA GLY A 29 -4.94 -6.27 7.08
C GLY A 29 -6.15 -5.45 7.53
N TYR A 30 -5.93 -4.57 8.48
CA TYR A 30 -7.00 -3.85 9.16
C TYR A 30 -6.59 -2.41 9.48
N LEU A 31 -7.60 -1.56 9.58
CA LEU A 31 -7.50 -0.19 10.05
C LEU A 31 -8.23 -0.05 11.39
N SER A 32 -7.62 0.65 12.33
CA SER A 32 -8.28 1.06 13.57
C SER A 32 -8.09 2.55 13.79
N ALA A 33 -9.19 3.27 13.99
CA ALA A 33 -9.18 4.68 14.34
C ALA A 33 -9.09 4.87 15.86
N TRP A 34 -8.48 5.98 16.28
CA TRP A 34 -8.31 6.31 17.69
C TRP A 34 -8.18 7.82 17.89
N THR A 35 -8.43 8.26 19.12
CA THR A 35 -8.12 9.62 19.57
C THR A 35 -7.17 9.59 20.75
N GLN A 36 -6.40 10.65 20.97
CA GLN A 36 -5.51 10.74 22.12
C GLN A 36 -5.46 12.18 22.60
N ASP A 37 -5.75 12.43 23.87
CA ASP A 37 -5.59 13.77 24.44
C ASP A 37 -4.12 14.02 24.76
N CYS A 38 -3.56 15.10 24.19
CA CYS A 38 -2.22 15.60 24.47
C CYS A 38 -2.22 17.08 24.87
N GLY A 39 -3.34 17.62 25.37
CA GLY A 39 -3.42 19.01 25.84
C GLY A 39 -2.74 19.29 27.18
N GLY A 40 -2.39 18.24 27.95
CA GLY A 40 -1.73 18.34 29.26
C GLY A 40 -0.19 18.24 29.21
N ALA A 41 0.42 18.02 30.38
CA ALA A 41 1.88 17.84 30.51
C ALA A 41 2.41 16.56 29.81
N SER A 42 1.53 15.61 29.52
CA SER A 42 1.84 14.39 28.76
C SER A 42 0.59 13.93 28.00
N CYS A 43 0.79 13.12 26.95
CA CYS A 43 -0.32 12.48 26.25
C CYS A 43 -0.93 11.36 27.09
N SER A 44 -2.26 11.31 27.12
CA SER A 44 -3.05 10.18 27.61
C SER A 44 -2.86 8.92 26.76
N LEU A 45 -3.40 7.78 27.20
CA LEU A 45 -3.48 6.60 26.34
C LEU A 45 -4.48 6.85 25.18
N PRO A 46 -4.22 6.29 23.98
CA PRO A 46 -5.18 6.35 22.89
C PRO A 46 -6.53 5.71 23.29
N VAL A 47 -7.61 6.44 23.05
CA VAL A 47 -8.99 5.96 23.18
C VAL A 47 -9.41 5.37 21.83
N PRO A 48 -9.79 4.08 21.77
CA PRO A 48 -10.23 3.44 20.53
C PRO A 48 -11.52 4.08 19.99
N GLY A 49 -11.56 4.28 18.68
CA GLY A 49 -12.79 4.51 17.91
C GLY A 49 -13.23 3.19 17.26
N GLN A 50 -13.51 3.24 15.97
CA GLN A 50 -13.76 2.06 15.15
C GLN A 50 -12.49 1.22 15.01
N GLY A 51 -12.55 -0.02 15.49
CA GLY A 51 -11.48 -1.01 15.33
C GLY A 51 -11.69 -1.93 14.15
N ASN A 52 -10.60 -2.52 13.67
CA ASN A 52 -10.58 -3.72 12.82
C ASN A 52 -11.38 -3.60 11.52
N HIS A 53 -11.40 -2.42 10.89
CA HIS A 53 -11.98 -2.28 9.57
C HIS A 53 -11.10 -3.01 8.53
N PRO A 54 -11.59 -4.06 7.86
CA PRO A 54 -10.76 -4.89 7.00
C PRO A 54 -10.39 -4.19 5.70
N VAL A 55 -9.14 -4.37 5.26
CA VAL A 55 -8.65 -3.89 3.96
C VAL A 55 -8.07 -5.06 3.19
N LEU A 56 -8.52 -5.23 1.95
CA LEU A 56 -8.01 -6.23 1.02
C LEU A 56 -7.78 -5.58 -0.34
N LEU A 57 -6.52 -5.55 -0.77
CA LEU A 57 -6.09 -4.95 -2.03
C LEU A 57 -5.13 -5.90 -2.76
N ARG A 58 -4.94 -5.67 -4.06
CA ARG A 58 -3.94 -6.35 -4.88
C ARG A 58 -3.00 -5.30 -5.46
N LEU A 59 -1.71 -5.42 -5.17
CA LEU A 59 -0.66 -4.54 -5.65
C LEU A 59 0.15 -5.26 -6.73
N PRO A 60 0.07 -4.81 -7.99
CA PRO A 60 0.95 -5.30 -9.04
C PRO A 60 2.42 -5.07 -8.64
N LEU A 61 3.30 -5.98 -9.05
CA LEU A 61 4.72 -5.89 -8.76
C LEU A 61 5.48 -5.44 -10.01
N PRO A 62 6.24 -4.33 -9.96
CA PRO A 62 6.99 -3.83 -11.11
C PRO A 62 8.12 -4.80 -11.46
N LEU A 63 8.39 -4.98 -12.76
CA LEU A 63 9.35 -5.98 -13.26
C LEU A 63 10.64 -5.34 -13.77
N ALA A 64 10.60 -4.09 -14.21
CA ALA A 64 11.75 -3.39 -14.77
C ALA A 64 12.27 -2.27 -13.85
N PRO A 65 13.59 -2.01 -13.84
CA PRO A 65 14.17 -0.87 -13.14
C PRO A 65 13.50 0.46 -13.49
N GLY A 66 13.16 1.26 -12.48
CA GLY A 66 12.48 2.55 -12.63
C GLY A 66 10.95 2.46 -12.65
N GLU A 67 10.38 1.25 -12.75
CA GLU A 67 8.92 1.07 -12.67
C GLU A 67 8.41 1.21 -11.24
N VAL A 68 7.19 1.74 -11.13
CA VAL A 68 6.41 1.80 -9.90
C VAL A 68 5.00 1.28 -10.16
N SER A 69 4.49 0.52 -9.22
CA SER A 69 3.09 0.11 -9.18
C SER A 69 2.43 0.68 -7.93
N THR A 70 1.12 0.93 -7.99
CA THR A 70 0.37 1.49 -6.87
C THR A 70 -1.04 0.92 -6.76
N VAL A 71 -1.53 0.83 -5.53
CA VAL A 71 -2.94 0.57 -5.21
C VAL A 71 -3.38 1.52 -4.11
N ARG A 72 -4.67 1.89 -4.09
CA ARG A 72 -5.22 2.87 -3.16
C ARG A 72 -6.52 2.38 -2.52
N ALA A 73 -6.78 2.84 -1.30
CA ALA A 73 -8.05 2.72 -0.62
C ALA A 73 -8.43 4.07 0.00
N SER A 74 -9.72 4.29 0.21
CA SER A 74 -10.24 5.48 0.87
C SER A 74 -11.34 5.05 1.82
N GLU A 75 -11.12 5.26 3.11
CA GLU A 75 -12.04 4.79 4.15
C GLU A 75 -12.45 5.92 5.07
N ASN A 76 -13.72 5.89 5.50
CA ASN A 76 -14.22 6.73 6.59
C ASN A 76 -14.36 5.86 7.84
N LEU A 77 -13.71 6.26 8.93
CA LEU A 77 -13.75 5.53 10.20
C LEU A 77 -14.35 6.40 11.29
N ASN A 78 -15.20 5.80 12.12
CA ASN A 78 -15.78 6.45 13.28
C ASN A 78 -14.73 6.59 14.40
N LEU A 79 -14.62 7.78 14.99
CA LEU A 79 -13.69 8.08 16.09
C LEU A 79 -14.37 8.02 17.48
N GLY A 80 -15.66 7.71 17.53
CA GLY A 80 -16.53 7.88 18.68
C GLY A 80 -17.23 9.25 18.70
N GLU A 81 -18.30 9.37 19.49
CA GLU A 81 -18.97 10.66 19.77
C GLU A 81 -19.48 11.42 18.52
N GLY A 82 -19.78 10.70 17.44
CA GLY A 82 -20.23 11.31 16.17
C GLY A 82 -19.11 11.95 15.35
N LEU A 83 -17.84 11.75 15.73
CA LEU A 83 -16.68 12.19 14.97
C LEU A 83 -16.27 11.11 13.95
N GLU A 84 -15.78 11.57 12.80
CA GLU A 84 -15.27 10.71 11.74
C GLU A 84 -13.90 11.20 11.26
N ILE A 85 -13.08 10.26 10.78
CA ILE A 85 -11.82 10.55 10.10
C ILE A 85 -11.85 9.89 8.72
N SER A 86 -11.47 10.64 7.70
CA SER A 86 -11.32 10.12 6.34
C SER A 86 -9.85 9.82 6.08
N ALA A 87 -9.55 8.59 5.71
CA ALA A 87 -8.21 8.09 5.47
C ALA A 87 -8.03 7.69 3.99
N GLY A 88 -7.16 8.41 3.28
CA GLY A 88 -6.65 8.01 1.98
C GLY A 88 -5.37 7.21 2.14
N ILE A 89 -5.35 5.97 1.68
CA ILE A 89 -4.20 5.06 1.82
C ILE A 89 -3.66 4.74 0.44
N SER A 90 -2.36 4.87 0.26
CA SER A 90 -1.67 4.48 -0.97
C SER A 90 -0.51 3.55 -0.66
N PHE A 91 -0.48 2.44 -1.38
CA PHE A 91 0.61 1.49 -1.34
C PHE A 91 1.35 1.51 -2.67
N TYR A 92 2.67 1.38 -2.59
CA TYR A 92 3.55 1.38 -3.76
C TYR A 92 4.51 0.20 -3.69
N ALA A 93 4.77 -0.42 -4.84
CA ALA A 93 5.92 -1.28 -5.05
C ALA A 93 6.85 -0.57 -6.05
N ILE A 94 8.12 -0.41 -5.69
CA ILE A 94 9.06 0.43 -6.43
C ILE A 94 10.26 -0.39 -6.84
N CYS A 95 10.55 -0.40 -8.13
CA CYS A 95 11.73 -1.00 -8.69
C CYS A 95 12.83 0.06 -8.85
N PRO A 96 13.96 -0.02 -8.12
CA PRO A 96 15.00 0.98 -8.24
C PRO A 96 15.68 0.92 -9.62
N TYR A 97 16.15 2.08 -10.11
CA TYR A 97 16.84 2.19 -11.41
C TYR A 97 18.14 1.36 -11.51
N GLY A 98 18.79 1.06 -10.38
CA GLY A 98 20.09 0.39 -10.35
C GLY A 98 20.07 -1.14 -10.51
N GLY A 99 18.91 -1.76 -10.73
CA GLY A 99 18.79 -3.21 -10.93
C GLY A 99 19.19 -3.66 -12.33
N ALA A 100 19.59 -4.93 -12.49
CA ALA A 100 19.79 -5.51 -13.81
C ALA A 100 18.43 -5.62 -14.55
N PRO A 101 18.37 -5.42 -15.89
CA PRO A 101 17.13 -5.56 -16.65
C PRO A 101 16.46 -6.92 -16.43
N GLY A 102 15.13 -6.94 -16.26
CA GLY A 102 14.36 -8.15 -15.95
C GLY A 102 14.53 -8.65 -14.50
N THR A 103 15.26 -7.91 -13.67
CA THR A 103 15.34 -8.15 -12.22
C THR A 103 14.87 -6.90 -11.49
N CYS A 104 14.08 -7.10 -10.44
CA CYS A 104 13.74 -6.03 -9.51
C CYS A 104 14.52 -6.17 -8.19
N ALA A 105 15.83 -6.38 -8.31
CA ALA A 105 16.72 -6.47 -7.16
C ALA A 105 16.68 -5.16 -6.36
N GLY A 106 16.48 -5.26 -5.04
CA GLY A 106 16.32 -4.09 -4.18
C GLY A 106 14.93 -3.43 -4.24
N ARG A 107 13.91 -4.14 -4.77
CA ARG A 107 12.51 -3.70 -4.66
C ARG A 107 12.18 -3.33 -3.22
N TYR A 108 11.58 -2.17 -3.05
CA TYR A 108 11.06 -1.70 -1.77
C TYR A 108 9.63 -1.22 -1.96
N PHE A 109 8.95 -1.02 -0.85
CA PHE A 109 7.55 -0.64 -0.80
C PHE A 109 7.40 0.70 -0.10
N GLN A 110 6.31 1.40 -0.40
CA GLN A 110 5.90 2.54 0.41
C GLN A 110 4.45 2.40 0.84
N ALA A 111 4.18 2.83 2.07
CA ALA A 111 2.84 3.01 2.60
C ALA A 111 2.66 4.49 2.92
N GLN A 112 1.61 5.10 2.39
CA GLN A 112 1.26 6.49 2.63
C GLN A 112 -0.17 6.58 3.15
N VAL A 113 -0.38 7.42 4.15
CA VAL A 113 -1.70 7.70 4.75
C VAL A 113 -1.89 9.21 4.77
N THR A 114 -2.99 9.66 4.18
CA THR A 114 -3.49 11.03 4.30
C THR A 114 -4.74 11.00 5.15
N LEU A 115 -4.76 11.78 6.23
CA LEU A 115 -5.91 11.94 7.10
C LEU A 115 -6.56 13.30 6.87
N SER A 116 -7.89 13.33 6.88
CA SER A 116 -8.69 14.55 6.86
C SER A 116 -9.88 14.42 7.82
N GLY A 117 -10.48 15.55 8.19
CA GLY A 117 -11.51 15.65 9.24
C GLY A 117 -11.04 16.53 10.41
N PRO A 118 -11.25 16.13 11.68
CA PRO A 118 -10.94 16.95 12.87
C PRO A 118 -9.47 17.36 13.00
N ALA A 119 -8.56 16.58 12.41
CA ALA A 119 -7.16 16.96 12.21
C ALA A 119 -6.63 16.32 10.92
N GLY A 120 -5.88 17.10 10.15
CA GLY A 120 -5.19 16.61 8.96
C GLY A 120 -3.82 16.04 9.28
N ALA A 121 -3.38 15.03 8.53
CA ALA A 121 -2.01 14.52 8.58
C ALA A 121 -1.60 13.86 7.27
N PHE A 122 -0.30 13.79 7.05
CA PHE A 122 0.31 12.93 6.04
C PHE A 122 1.42 12.13 6.70
N CYS A 123 1.35 10.81 6.58
CA CYS A 123 2.35 9.89 7.12
C CYS A 123 2.80 8.96 6.01
N ALA A 124 4.10 8.71 5.92
CA ALA A 124 4.67 7.82 4.93
C ALA A 124 5.79 6.97 5.54
N SER A 125 5.94 5.75 5.04
CA SER A 125 7.06 4.88 5.37
C SER A 125 7.56 4.16 4.12
N ALA A 126 8.87 3.97 4.02
CA ALA A 126 9.51 3.10 3.04
C ALA A 126 9.93 1.81 3.74
N LEU A 127 9.55 0.67 3.17
CA LEU A 127 9.58 -0.64 3.82
C LEU A 127 10.24 -1.68 2.91
N ASN A 128 10.93 -2.64 3.51
CA ASN A 128 11.32 -3.86 2.80
C ASN A 128 10.11 -4.81 2.68
N ALA A 129 10.26 -5.92 1.94
CA ALA A 129 9.15 -6.86 1.74
C ALA A 129 8.61 -7.49 3.04
N PRO A 130 9.45 -7.98 3.99
CA PRO A 130 8.97 -8.50 5.28
C PRO A 130 8.18 -7.50 6.14
N ASP A 131 8.56 -6.22 6.13
CA ASP A 131 7.87 -5.19 6.91
C ASP A 131 6.55 -4.77 6.25
N PHE A 132 6.45 -4.93 4.93
CA PHE A 132 5.27 -4.56 4.16
C PHE A 132 4.21 -5.67 4.06
N SER A 133 4.61 -6.94 3.93
CA SER A 133 3.69 -8.06 3.67
C SER A 133 3.30 -8.80 4.97
N PRO A 134 2.03 -9.26 5.13
CA PRO A 134 0.89 -9.10 4.23
C PRO A 134 0.22 -7.72 4.35
N PHE A 135 0.59 -6.94 5.35
CA PHE A 135 0.13 -5.57 5.55
C PHE A 135 1.18 -4.80 6.37
N PRO A 136 1.48 -3.54 6.02
CA PRO A 136 2.41 -2.75 6.79
C PRO A 136 1.79 -2.34 8.13
N VAL A 137 2.62 -2.27 9.16
CA VAL A 137 2.23 -1.70 10.45
C VAL A 137 2.67 -0.24 10.48
N LEU A 138 1.71 0.67 10.60
CA LEU A 138 1.96 2.11 10.57
C LEU A 138 0.93 2.83 11.44
N MET A 139 1.39 3.79 12.24
CA MET A 139 0.51 4.73 12.93
C MET A 139 0.60 6.09 12.26
N CYS A 140 -0.55 6.70 12.00
CA CYS A 140 -0.64 8.05 11.47
C CYS A 140 -1.58 8.87 12.33
N ALA A 141 -1.22 10.11 12.66
CA ALA A 141 -2.09 10.98 13.43
C ALA A 141 -1.85 12.46 13.12
N GLY A 142 -2.95 13.20 13.08
CA GLY A 142 -2.94 14.67 13.09
C GLY A 142 -3.21 15.19 14.49
N VAL A 143 -2.74 16.40 14.79
CA VAL A 143 -3.00 17.10 16.05
C VAL A 143 -3.93 18.27 15.75
N SER A 144 -5.04 18.37 16.48
CA SER A 144 -5.95 19.53 16.41
C SER A 144 -5.40 20.72 17.22
N ALA A 145 -5.98 21.91 17.02
CA ALA A 145 -5.57 23.12 17.75
C ALA A 145 -5.68 22.98 19.28
N GLY A 146 -6.55 22.10 19.79
CA GLY A 146 -6.72 21.83 21.23
C GLY A 146 -5.75 20.78 21.79
N GLY A 147 -4.76 20.32 21.02
CA GLY A 147 -3.80 19.30 21.46
C GLY A 147 -4.31 17.87 21.38
N ARG A 148 -5.59 17.63 21.05
CA ARG A 148 -6.11 16.28 20.80
C ARG A 148 -5.60 15.75 19.47
N ARG A 149 -5.07 14.53 19.47
CA ARG A 149 -4.69 13.76 18.29
C ARG A 149 -5.84 12.90 17.79
N PHE A 150 -5.90 12.77 16.47
CA PHE A 150 -6.82 11.92 15.75
C PHE A 150 -5.98 11.04 14.83
N GLY A 151 -6.10 9.73 15.00
CA GLY A 151 -5.17 8.80 14.39
C GLY A 151 -5.81 7.55 13.84
N LEU A 152 -4.99 6.89 13.03
CA LEU A 152 -5.24 5.64 12.36
C LEU A 152 -4.06 4.71 12.60
N THR A 153 -4.34 3.44 12.86
CA THR A 153 -3.35 2.38 12.90
C THR A 153 -3.66 1.37 11.80
N LEU A 154 -2.66 1.10 10.96
CA LEU A 154 -2.64 -0.05 10.06
C LEU A 154 -2.02 -1.22 10.82
N HIS A 155 -2.67 -2.38 10.81
CA HIS A 155 -2.20 -3.56 11.54
C HIS A 155 -2.61 -4.86 10.86
N ARG A 156 -1.89 -5.94 11.18
CA ARG A 156 -1.99 -7.24 10.49
C ARG A 156 -3.04 -8.17 11.07
N GLN A 157 -3.38 -8.00 12.35
CA GLN A 157 -4.23 -8.90 13.11
C GLN A 157 -5.31 -8.08 13.82
N PRO A 158 -6.55 -8.56 13.90
CA PRO A 158 -7.59 -7.84 14.62
C PRO A 158 -7.16 -7.59 16.08
N LEU A 159 -7.32 -6.35 16.54
CA LEU A 159 -7.03 -5.85 17.88
C LEU A 159 -8.21 -6.01 18.83
#